data_AF-A0A1D7XNY4-F1
#
_entry.id   AF-A0A1D7XNY4-F1
#
_cell.length_a   1.000
_cell.length_b   1.000
_cell.length_c   1.000
_cell.angle_alpha   90.00
_cell.angle_beta   90.00
_cell.angle_gamma   90.00
#
_symmetry.space_group_name_H-M   'P 1'
#
loop_
_entity.id
_entity.type
_entity.pdbx_description
1 polymer ?
#
loop_
_entity_poly.entity_id
_entity_poly.type
_entity_poly.pdbx_seq_one_letter_code
_entity_poly.pdbx_strand_id
1 'polypeptide(L)'
;MGSDMSIIDEGQDINEVLFKSNTLIKSNINITSVEYKIFNRILYKCQIQKDNKQQLRAVLTLDELSSIVKNKNENTIKALTESLEKFIKIPIRFEKQKTYVITTLINKVTVDKETFNFNCYLDKDLYEVLMAYKELGYSPINLRMIKQANGYYTQRFYELFRVWSGLNKEVTYTIDNLKQWLMISKGMSYDRYYNFKVKVVEPALKEINEKLNMSVSFKENKVGRSVKSLTFIVEDLEPRQYDFSKDKIIKEQISMEEVALDLAITDNDSVVLNSNESKNDEFHLLNRTKNKRSKDLLNNKINNKKDELDEIQEFLKNAKVKIAVSTTNRLKKKYGEDLIKSGVSILCNRLKQEKITAPVKYLTGILENLKKNPNDSYNKESNNTKKLMFNNFEPREYDYDELEKKLLGWDK
;
A
#
# COMPACT_ATOMS: atom_id res chain seq x y z
N MET A 1 -25.63 7.66 -42.44
CA MET A 1 -26.23 8.12 -41.17
C MET A 1 -25.24 7.79 -40.08
N GLY A 2 -24.47 8.81 -39.72
CA GLY A 2 -23.26 8.70 -38.91
C GLY A 2 -23.57 8.46 -37.44
N SER A 3 -22.64 7.72 -36.85
CA SER A 3 -22.41 7.52 -35.43
C SER A 3 -22.25 8.83 -34.66
N ASP A 4 -23.16 9.08 -33.72
CA ASP A 4 -22.88 9.98 -32.60
C ASP A 4 -22.36 9.17 -31.43
N MET A 5 -21.06 8.85 -31.53
CA MET A 5 -20.20 8.58 -30.39
C MET A 5 -19.91 9.93 -29.74
N SER A 6 -20.79 10.39 -28.85
CA SER A 6 -20.58 11.65 -28.14
C SER A 6 -19.45 11.47 -27.12
N ILE A 7 -18.24 11.79 -27.57
CA ILE A 7 -17.18 12.53 -26.87
C ILE A 7 -17.04 12.12 -25.40
N ILE A 8 -16.13 11.16 -25.17
CA ILE A 8 -15.49 10.95 -23.88
C ILE A 8 -14.65 12.21 -23.63
N ASP A 9 -15.09 13.01 -22.66
CA ASP A 9 -14.38 14.19 -22.19
C ASP A 9 -12.99 13.75 -21.67
N GLU A 10 -11.94 14.14 -22.39
CA GLU A 10 -10.54 13.96 -22.00
C GLU A 10 -10.21 14.94 -20.86
N GLY A 11 -10.58 14.53 -19.65
CA GLY A 11 -10.22 15.20 -18.40
C GLY A 11 -9.90 14.17 -17.32
N GLN A 12 -8.61 13.82 -17.18
CA GLN A 12 -7.99 13.07 -16.07
C GLN A 12 -8.94 12.22 -15.21
N ASP A 13 -9.13 10.95 -15.56
CA ASP A 13 -9.75 9.95 -14.68
C ASP A 13 -8.76 9.71 -13.51
N ILE A 14 -8.82 10.58 -12.49
CA ILE A 14 -8.10 10.36 -11.24
C ILE A 14 -8.66 9.05 -10.69
N ASN A 15 -7.87 7.99 -10.76
CA ASN A 15 -8.26 6.71 -10.19
C ASN A 15 -8.48 6.91 -8.69
N GLU A 16 -9.75 7.02 -8.28
CA GLU A 16 -10.12 7.09 -6.87
C GLU A 16 -9.86 5.74 -6.23
N VAL A 17 -8.70 5.60 -5.59
CA VAL A 17 -8.23 4.36 -5.00
C VAL A 17 -8.26 4.46 -3.48
N LEU A 18 -9.03 3.56 -2.88
CA LEU A 18 -9.10 3.37 -1.43
C LEU A 18 -8.08 2.32 -1.01
N PHE A 19 -7.16 2.67 -0.12
CA PHE A 19 -6.20 1.74 0.47
C PHE A 19 -6.81 1.02 1.66
N LYS A 20 -7.64 0.02 1.38
CA LYS A 20 -8.37 -0.70 2.42
C LYS A 20 -7.47 -1.76 3.03
N SER A 21 -7.30 -1.73 4.35
CA SER A 21 -6.57 -2.79 5.05
C SER A 21 -7.28 -4.13 4.85
N ASN A 22 -6.51 -5.21 4.79
CA ASN A 22 -7.06 -6.56 4.58
C ASN A 22 -8.01 -6.97 5.71
N THR A 23 -7.78 -6.44 6.91
CA THR A 23 -8.67 -6.56 8.06
C THR A 23 -10.04 -5.94 7.78
N LEU A 24 -10.11 -4.71 7.25
CA LEU A 24 -11.38 -4.06 6.91
C LEU A 24 -12.08 -4.76 5.75
N ILE A 25 -11.34 -5.27 4.76
CA ILE A 25 -11.93 -6.08 3.68
C ILE A 25 -12.61 -7.33 4.25
N LYS A 26 -12.01 -8.00 5.24
CA LYS A 26 -12.58 -9.20 5.87
C LYS A 26 -13.59 -8.91 6.98
N SER A 27 -13.86 -7.64 7.28
CA SER A 27 -14.79 -7.25 8.33
C SER A 27 -16.24 -7.57 7.99
N ASN A 28 -17.04 -7.77 9.04
CA ASN A 28 -18.44 -8.16 8.94
C ASN A 28 -19.33 -6.91 9.01
N ILE A 29 -20.01 -6.59 7.91
CA ILE A 29 -20.87 -5.40 7.78
C ILE A 29 -22.19 -5.79 7.14
N ASN A 30 -23.32 -5.49 7.79
CA ASN A 30 -24.65 -5.78 7.28
C ASN A 30 -25.29 -4.53 6.67
N ILE A 31 -25.00 -4.26 5.39
CA ILE A 31 -25.54 -3.12 4.64
C ILE A 31 -25.87 -3.48 3.20
N THR A 32 -26.67 -2.62 2.54
CA THR A 32 -27.04 -2.77 1.13
C THR A 32 -25.88 -2.41 0.20
N SER A 33 -26.05 -2.72 -1.09
CA SER A 33 -25.10 -2.37 -2.15
C SER A 33 -24.79 -0.88 -2.22
N VAL A 34 -25.82 -0.02 -2.13
CA VAL A 34 -25.67 1.44 -2.21
C VAL A 34 -24.98 1.98 -0.96
N GLU A 35 -25.40 1.51 0.22
CA GLU A 35 -24.77 1.88 1.49
C GLU A 35 -23.29 1.48 1.53
N TYR A 36 -22.92 0.32 0.97
CA TYR A 36 -21.52 -0.10 0.87
C TYR A 36 -20.66 0.84 0.01
N LYS A 37 -21.22 1.37 -1.08
CA LYS A 37 -20.56 2.38 -1.93
C LYS A 37 -20.36 3.69 -1.16
N ILE A 38 -21.39 4.15 -0.42
CA ILE A 38 -21.29 5.33 0.44
C ILE A 38 -20.21 5.12 1.51
N PHE A 39 -20.19 3.97 2.17
CA PHE A 39 -19.20 3.67 3.20
C PHE A 39 -17.77 3.65 2.64
N ASN A 40 -17.53 3.02 1.49
CA ASN A 40 -16.23 3.08 0.83
C ASN A 40 -15.84 4.52 0.44
N ARG A 41 -16.79 5.36 0.03
CA ARG A 41 -16.55 6.79 -0.23
C ARG A 41 -16.14 7.53 1.04
N ILE A 42 -16.79 7.27 2.17
CA ILE A 42 -16.42 7.82 3.49
C ILE A 42 -14.97 7.44 3.82
N LEU A 43 -14.62 6.14 3.74
CA LEU A 43 -13.27 5.67 4.04
C LEU A 43 -12.22 6.34 3.13
N TYR A 44 -12.50 6.44 1.83
CA TYR A 44 -11.61 7.13 0.89
C TYR A 44 -11.40 8.60 1.26
N LYS A 45 -12.47 9.33 1.54
CA LYS A 45 -12.40 10.75 1.92
C LYS A 45 -11.64 10.94 3.23
N CYS A 46 -11.81 10.05 4.21
CA CYS A 46 -11.02 10.02 5.44
C CYS A 46 -9.51 9.81 5.18
N GLN A 47 -9.15 8.99 4.18
CA GLN A 47 -7.74 8.79 3.80
C GLN A 47 -7.15 10.02 3.11
N ILE A 48 -7.90 10.72 2.25
CA ILE A 48 -7.37 11.85 1.47
C ILE A 48 -7.48 13.21 2.17
N GLN A 49 -8.45 13.44 3.06
CA GLN A 49 -8.71 14.73 3.72
C GLN A 49 -8.01 14.84 5.10
N LYS A 50 -6.68 14.69 5.15
CA LYS A 50 -5.92 14.61 6.42
C LYS A 50 -5.68 15.95 7.16
N ASP A 51 -6.05 17.10 6.59
CA ASP A 51 -5.74 18.43 7.15
C ASP A 51 -6.36 18.69 8.54
N ASN A 52 -7.22 17.79 9.03
CA ASN A 52 -7.65 17.76 10.42
C ASN A 52 -7.51 16.35 11.00
N LYS A 53 -6.27 15.85 11.19
CA LYS A 53 -6.01 14.60 11.95
C LYS A 53 -6.75 14.54 13.30
N GLN A 54 -7.14 15.68 13.87
CA GLN A 54 -7.94 15.79 15.09
C GLN A 54 -9.44 15.44 14.91
N GLN A 55 -10.00 15.50 13.71
CA GLN A 55 -11.45 15.41 13.52
C GLN A 55 -11.93 14.02 13.05
N LEU A 56 -11.04 13.13 12.60
CA LEU A 56 -11.36 11.74 12.21
C LEU A 56 -12.60 11.64 11.29
N ARG A 57 -12.78 12.60 10.36
CA ARG A 57 -14.01 12.73 9.56
C ARG A 57 -13.78 12.75 8.06
N ALA A 58 -14.82 12.42 7.32
CA ALA A 58 -14.98 12.67 5.90
C ALA A 58 -16.00 13.79 5.68
N VAL A 59 -15.75 14.65 4.69
CA VAL A 59 -16.71 15.65 4.21
C VAL A 59 -17.22 15.21 2.84
N LEU A 60 -18.52 14.97 2.75
CA LEU A 60 -19.21 14.58 1.53
C LEU A 60 -20.15 15.68 1.09
N THR A 61 -20.08 16.03 -0.19
CA THR A 61 -21.03 16.94 -0.83
C THR A 61 -22.29 16.18 -1.28
N LEU A 62 -23.37 16.91 -1.53
CA LEU A 62 -24.57 16.34 -2.13
C LEU A 62 -24.29 15.72 -3.50
N ASP A 63 -23.45 16.34 -4.33
CA ASP A 63 -23.12 15.85 -5.67
C ASP A 63 -22.39 14.50 -5.62
N GLU A 64 -21.47 14.34 -4.68
CA GLU A 64 -20.75 13.08 -4.49
C GLU A 64 -21.68 11.94 -4.11
N LEU A 65 -22.58 12.17 -3.14
CA LEU A 65 -23.59 11.20 -2.72
C LEU A 65 -24.59 10.91 -3.84
N SER A 66 -25.01 11.95 -4.57
CA SER A 66 -25.90 11.86 -5.73
C SER A 66 -25.33 10.97 -6.84
N SER A 67 -24.00 10.99 -7.01
CA SER A 67 -23.33 10.14 -7.98
C SER A 67 -23.43 8.64 -7.64
N ILE A 68 -23.68 8.31 -6.37
CA ILE A 68 -23.79 6.95 -5.84
C ILE A 68 -25.27 6.52 -5.75
N VAL A 69 -26.11 7.37 -5.17
CA VAL A 69 -27.53 7.13 -4.93
C VAL A 69 -28.35 7.59 -6.13
N LYS A 70 -28.55 6.69 -7.09
CA LYS A 70 -29.27 7.01 -8.35
C LYS A 70 -30.78 7.23 -8.17
N ASN A 71 -31.38 6.68 -7.12
CA ASN A 71 -32.81 6.83 -6.87
C ASN A 71 -33.11 8.26 -6.35
N LYS A 72 -33.87 9.03 -7.11
CA LYS A 72 -34.20 10.44 -6.79
C LYS A 72 -34.87 10.60 -5.42
N ASN A 73 -35.69 9.65 -5.00
CA ASN A 73 -36.39 9.71 -3.70
C ASN A 73 -35.43 9.50 -2.52
N GLU A 74 -34.38 8.70 -2.73
CA GLU A 74 -33.34 8.41 -1.72
C GLU A 74 -32.20 9.43 -1.76
N ASN A 75 -32.13 10.25 -2.81
CA ASN A 75 -31.11 11.27 -3.03
C ASN A 75 -31.54 12.67 -2.56
N THR A 76 -32.45 12.73 -1.58
CA THR A 76 -32.79 14.01 -0.92
C THR A 76 -31.92 14.19 0.30
N ILE A 77 -31.67 15.44 0.72
CA ILE A 77 -30.88 15.73 1.93
C ILE A 77 -31.42 14.96 3.14
N LYS A 78 -32.76 14.92 3.28
CA LYS A 78 -33.43 14.17 4.35
C LYS A 78 -33.14 12.67 4.26
N ALA A 79 -33.37 12.04 3.11
CA ALA A 79 -33.17 10.60 2.95
C ALA A 79 -31.69 10.20 3.11
N LEU A 80 -30.76 11.01 2.60
CA LEU A 80 -29.31 10.82 2.80
C LEU A 80 -28.92 10.95 4.28
N THR A 81 -29.49 11.93 4.99
CA THR A 81 -29.28 12.10 6.44
C THR A 81 -29.78 10.87 7.20
N GLU A 82 -30.99 10.39 6.90
CA GLU A 82 -31.57 9.18 7.51
C GLU A 82 -30.74 7.93 7.18
N SER A 83 -30.20 7.81 5.96
CA SER A 83 -29.30 6.72 5.57
C SER A 83 -28.00 6.75 6.37
N LEU A 84 -27.37 7.92 6.53
CA LEU A 84 -26.17 8.09 7.35
C LEU A 84 -26.45 7.90 8.85
N GLU A 85 -27.64 8.26 9.32
CA GLU A 85 -28.05 7.98 10.71
C GLU A 85 -28.08 6.46 10.98
N LYS A 86 -28.49 5.64 9.99
CA LYS A 86 -28.42 4.17 10.13
C LYS A 86 -26.99 3.69 10.34
N PHE A 87 -25.99 4.34 9.73
CA PHE A 87 -24.58 3.94 9.86
C PHE A 87 -24.07 4.08 11.30
N ILE A 88 -24.67 4.98 12.09
CA ILE A 88 -24.40 5.12 13.53
C ILE A 88 -24.83 3.87 14.31
N LYS A 89 -25.82 3.12 13.79
CA LYS A 89 -26.38 1.94 14.45
C LYS A 89 -25.80 0.62 13.93
N ILE A 90 -25.07 0.65 12.81
CA ILE A 90 -24.54 -0.55 12.15
C ILE A 90 -23.16 -0.88 12.72
N PRO A 91 -22.99 -2.04 13.39
CA PRO A 91 -21.71 -2.44 13.92
C PRO A 91 -20.77 -2.95 12.83
N ILE A 92 -19.51 -2.53 12.91
CA ILE A 92 -18.38 -3.13 12.19
C ILE A 92 -17.48 -3.82 13.21
N ARG A 93 -17.00 -5.01 12.84
CA ARG A 93 -16.18 -5.86 13.71
C ARG A 93 -14.90 -6.27 13.00
N PHE A 94 -13.77 -6.08 13.66
CA PHE A 94 -12.46 -6.37 13.09
C PHE A 94 -11.41 -6.67 14.16
N GLU A 95 -10.38 -7.40 13.77
CA GLU A 95 -9.22 -7.67 14.62
C GLU A 95 -8.18 -6.56 14.48
N LYS A 96 -7.61 -6.12 15.61
CA LYS A 96 -6.52 -5.15 15.66
C LYS A 96 -5.45 -5.69 16.59
N GLN A 97 -4.34 -6.18 16.03
CA GLN A 97 -3.26 -6.82 16.79
C GLN A 97 -3.78 -7.97 17.69
N LYS A 98 -3.84 -7.76 19.01
CA LYS A 98 -4.34 -8.73 20.01
C LYS A 98 -5.74 -8.41 20.54
N THR A 99 -6.42 -7.40 19.98
CA THR A 99 -7.76 -6.99 20.41
C THR A 99 -8.79 -7.24 19.33
N TYR A 100 -10.01 -7.57 19.76
CA TYR A 100 -11.18 -7.64 18.91
C TYR A 100 -12.00 -6.37 19.11
N VAL A 101 -12.13 -5.56 18.06
CA VAL A 101 -12.77 -4.25 18.12
C VAL A 101 -14.18 -4.36 17.55
N ILE A 102 -15.15 -3.82 18.29
CA ILE A 102 -16.52 -3.63 17.85
C ILE A 102 -16.83 -2.14 17.95
N THR A 103 -17.13 -1.51 16.82
CA THR A 103 -17.56 -0.11 16.75
C THR A 103 -18.63 0.02 15.66
N THR A 104 -18.97 1.24 15.23
CA THR A 104 -19.99 1.51 14.20
C THR A 104 -19.36 2.01 12.92
N LEU A 105 -20.11 2.03 11.81
CA LEU A 105 -19.59 2.51 10.52
C LEU A 105 -19.21 4.01 10.58
N ILE A 106 -20.00 4.80 11.29
CA ILE A 106 -19.69 6.18 11.68
C ILE A 106 -20.15 6.41 13.12
N ASN A 107 -19.46 7.24 13.89
CA ASN A 107 -19.85 7.60 15.26
C ASN A 107 -20.82 8.79 15.30
N LYS A 108 -20.72 9.68 14.30
CA LYS A 108 -21.50 10.91 14.23
C LYS A 108 -21.62 11.37 12.78
N VAL A 109 -22.75 11.98 12.44
CA VAL A 109 -22.92 12.77 11.22
C VAL A 109 -23.36 14.19 11.59
N THR A 110 -22.76 15.21 10.98
CA THR A 110 -23.27 16.59 11.05
C THR A 110 -23.52 17.12 9.65
N VAL A 111 -24.72 17.65 9.41
CA VAL A 111 -25.10 18.22 8.12
C VAL A 111 -25.06 19.74 8.25
N ASP A 112 -24.21 20.37 7.45
CA ASP A 112 -24.18 21.82 7.33
C ASP A 112 -25.43 22.28 6.56
N LYS A 113 -26.19 23.22 7.13
CA LYS A 113 -27.46 23.70 6.55
C LYS A 113 -27.26 24.74 5.45
N GLU A 114 -26.08 25.36 5.36
CA GLU A 114 -25.75 26.35 4.34
C GLU A 114 -25.10 25.66 3.13
N THR A 115 -24.11 24.81 3.40
CA THR A 115 -23.35 24.14 2.33
C THR A 115 -23.89 22.77 1.94
N PHE A 116 -24.81 22.20 2.72
CA PHE A 116 -25.34 20.84 2.56
C PHE A 116 -24.25 19.75 2.59
N ASN A 117 -23.13 20.04 3.26
CA ASN A 117 -22.05 19.10 3.44
C ASN A 117 -22.35 18.14 4.60
N PHE A 118 -22.17 16.84 4.33
CA PHE A 118 -22.30 15.77 5.29
C PHE A 118 -20.94 15.45 5.89
N ASN A 119 -20.81 15.63 7.19
CA ASN A 119 -19.56 15.41 7.92
C ASN A 119 -19.68 14.11 8.70
N CYS A 120 -19.07 13.06 8.20
CA CYS A 120 -19.15 11.71 8.76
C CYS A 120 -17.90 11.43 9.60
N TYR A 121 -18.05 11.19 10.89
CA TYR A 121 -16.96 10.96 11.83
C TYR A 121 -16.77 9.47 12.07
N LEU A 122 -15.54 8.98 11.97
CA LEU A 122 -15.17 7.61 12.30
C LEU A 122 -14.74 7.49 13.75
N ASP A 123 -14.89 6.28 14.28
CA ASP A 123 -14.24 5.89 15.50
C ASP A 123 -12.72 5.91 15.37
N LYS A 124 -12.02 6.19 16.48
CA LYS A 124 -10.56 6.26 16.51
C LYS A 124 -9.93 4.94 16.07
N ASP A 125 -10.41 3.79 16.56
CA ASP A 125 -9.83 2.50 16.20
C ASP A 125 -10.08 2.14 14.74
N LEU A 126 -11.26 2.47 14.22
CA LEU A 126 -11.59 2.28 12.80
C LEU A 126 -10.72 3.17 11.89
N TYR A 127 -10.56 4.45 12.26
CA TYR A 127 -9.70 5.38 11.54
C TYR A 127 -8.23 4.93 11.56
N GLU A 128 -7.72 4.49 12.71
CA GLU A 128 -6.36 3.97 12.81
C GLU A 128 -6.14 2.74 11.93
N VAL A 129 -7.07 1.78 11.91
CA VAL A 129 -6.96 0.60 11.03
C VAL A 129 -7.09 0.94 9.54
N LEU A 130 -7.82 2.00 9.21
CA LEU A 130 -7.90 2.53 7.84
C LEU A 130 -6.58 3.20 7.41
N MET A 131 -5.89 3.88 8.34
CA MET A 131 -4.71 4.68 8.05
C MET A 131 -3.40 3.89 8.17
N ALA A 132 -3.34 2.93 9.08
CA ALA A 132 -2.24 1.97 9.25
C ALA A 132 -2.30 0.83 8.22
N TYR A 133 -2.78 1.11 7.01
CA TYR A 133 -3.02 0.11 5.98
C TYR A 133 -1.69 -0.50 5.48
N LYS A 134 -0.59 0.24 5.52
CA LYS A 134 0.74 -0.25 5.12
C LYS A 134 1.23 -1.33 6.08
N GLU A 135 1.08 -1.12 7.38
CA GLU A 135 1.53 -2.05 8.43
C GLU A 135 0.64 -3.29 8.52
N LEU A 136 -0.67 -3.12 8.34
CA LEU A 136 -1.65 -4.21 8.43
C LEU A 136 -1.77 -5.05 7.15
N GLY A 137 -1.10 -4.63 6.08
CA GLY A 137 -1.34 -5.13 4.74
C GLY A 137 -2.67 -4.62 4.17
N TYR A 138 -2.65 -4.28 2.89
CA TYR A 138 -3.77 -3.62 2.24
C TYR A 138 -3.98 -4.13 0.83
N SER A 139 -5.16 -3.80 0.31
CA SER A 139 -5.47 -3.93 -1.11
C SER A 139 -5.94 -2.58 -1.63
N PRO A 140 -5.35 -2.07 -2.72
CA PRO A 140 -5.91 -0.92 -3.42
C PRO A 140 -7.27 -1.31 -4.02
N ILE A 141 -8.32 -0.59 -3.65
CA ILE A 141 -9.69 -0.80 -4.12
C ILE A 141 -10.06 0.37 -5.03
N ASN A 142 -10.35 0.08 -6.29
CA ASN A 142 -10.79 1.11 -7.23
C ASN A 142 -12.26 1.43 -7.00
N LEU A 143 -12.58 2.67 -6.59
CA LEU A 143 -13.96 3.06 -6.32
C LEU A 143 -14.83 3.08 -7.58
N ARG A 144 -14.23 3.22 -8.77
CA ARG A 144 -14.95 3.11 -10.05
C ARG A 144 -15.52 1.69 -10.24
N MET A 145 -14.71 0.67 -9.93
CA MET A 145 -15.11 -0.74 -9.96
C MET A 145 -16.25 -1.01 -8.98
N ILE A 146 -16.10 -0.53 -7.74
CA ILE A 146 -17.15 -0.61 -6.71
C ILE A 146 -18.44 0.06 -7.16
N LYS A 147 -18.36 1.22 -7.83
CA LYS A 147 -19.53 1.95 -8.35
C LYS A 147 -20.25 1.19 -9.48
N GLN A 148 -19.51 0.51 -10.34
CA GLN A 148 -20.04 -0.29 -11.46
C GLN A 148 -20.74 -1.58 -11.03
N ALA A 149 -20.31 -2.19 -9.92
CA ALA A 149 -20.95 -3.38 -9.38
C ALA A 149 -22.39 -3.09 -8.89
N ASN A 150 -23.39 -3.85 -9.34
CA ASN A 150 -24.77 -3.68 -8.89
C ASN A 150 -25.02 -4.36 -7.54
N GLY A 151 -24.48 -5.56 -7.33
CA GLY A 151 -24.70 -6.35 -6.13
C GLY A 151 -23.77 -6.00 -4.97
N TYR A 152 -24.26 -6.19 -3.74
CA TYR A 152 -23.40 -6.15 -2.54
C TYR A 152 -22.35 -7.26 -2.60
N TYR A 153 -22.76 -8.50 -2.92
CA TYR A 153 -21.84 -9.63 -2.99
C TYR A 153 -20.79 -9.49 -4.08
N THR A 154 -21.13 -8.89 -5.23
CA THR A 154 -20.17 -8.54 -6.30
C THR A 154 -19.06 -7.64 -5.78
N GLN A 155 -19.42 -6.57 -5.05
CA GLN A 155 -18.45 -5.65 -4.45
C GLN A 155 -17.52 -6.37 -3.46
N ARG A 156 -18.10 -7.25 -2.61
CA ARG A 156 -17.34 -8.01 -1.61
C ARG A 156 -16.40 -9.04 -2.25
N PHE A 157 -16.85 -9.78 -3.26
CA PHE A 157 -15.98 -10.72 -3.99
C PHE A 157 -14.85 -10.00 -4.70
N TYR A 158 -15.14 -8.88 -5.38
CA TYR A 158 -14.11 -8.04 -6.00
C TYR A 158 -13.03 -7.64 -4.98
N GLU A 159 -13.41 -7.11 -3.82
CA GLU A 159 -12.44 -6.75 -2.77
C GLU A 159 -11.67 -7.98 -2.25
N LEU A 160 -12.33 -9.12 -2.03
CA LEU A 160 -11.67 -10.35 -1.57
C LEU A 160 -10.64 -10.84 -2.60
N PHE A 161 -10.94 -10.78 -3.89
CA PHE A 161 -10.02 -11.18 -4.95
C PHE A 161 -8.84 -10.21 -5.07
N ARG A 162 -9.06 -8.91 -4.88
CA ARG A 162 -7.98 -7.90 -4.81
C ARG A 162 -6.99 -8.17 -3.67
N VAL A 163 -7.41 -8.81 -2.57
CA VAL A 163 -6.48 -9.25 -1.51
C VAL A 163 -5.45 -10.26 -2.03
N TRP A 164 -5.79 -11.09 -3.01
CA TRP A 164 -4.99 -12.25 -3.40
C TRP A 164 -4.30 -12.19 -4.76
N SER A 165 -4.87 -11.49 -5.74
CA SER A 165 -4.44 -11.48 -7.15
C SER A 165 -3.03 -10.94 -7.48
N GLY A 166 -2.09 -10.91 -6.53
CA GLY A 166 -0.76 -10.34 -6.71
C GLY A 166 0.26 -11.35 -7.21
N LEU A 167 0.48 -12.42 -6.44
CA LEU A 167 1.45 -13.47 -6.77
C LEU A 167 0.78 -14.75 -7.26
N ASN A 168 -0.49 -14.95 -6.89
CA ASN A 168 -1.20 -16.20 -7.08
C ASN A 168 -2.43 -15.97 -7.96
N LYS A 169 -2.55 -16.78 -9.02
CA LYS A 169 -3.75 -16.85 -9.85
C LYS A 169 -4.87 -17.66 -9.20
N GLU A 170 -4.58 -18.38 -8.11
CA GLU A 170 -5.54 -19.24 -7.43
C GLU A 170 -5.67 -18.88 -5.95
N VAL A 171 -6.90 -18.87 -5.45
CA VAL A 171 -7.19 -18.68 -4.02
C VAL A 171 -8.32 -19.61 -3.58
N THR A 172 -8.09 -20.32 -2.46
CA THR A 172 -9.07 -21.25 -1.89
C THR A 172 -9.69 -20.67 -0.63
N TYR A 173 -11.02 -20.64 -0.56
CA TYR A 173 -11.77 -20.29 0.65
C TYR A 173 -12.74 -21.37 1.05
N THR A 174 -12.84 -21.63 2.34
CA THR A 174 -13.90 -22.49 2.89
C THR A 174 -15.26 -21.82 2.69
N ILE A 175 -16.31 -22.63 2.55
CA ILE A 175 -17.68 -22.12 2.48
C ILE A 175 -18.03 -21.31 3.74
N ASP A 176 -17.53 -21.74 4.89
CA ASP A 176 -17.76 -21.10 6.17
C ASP A 176 -17.16 -19.68 6.20
N ASN A 177 -15.91 -19.51 5.76
CA ASN A 177 -15.26 -18.19 5.70
C ASN A 177 -15.96 -17.26 4.71
N LEU A 178 -16.32 -17.77 3.52
CA LEU A 178 -17.04 -16.99 2.53
C LEU A 178 -18.37 -16.48 3.07
N LYS A 179 -19.16 -17.37 3.67
CA LYS A 179 -20.44 -16.99 4.28
C LYS A 179 -20.24 -15.97 5.39
N GLN A 180 -19.21 -16.13 6.22
CA GLN A 180 -18.90 -15.17 7.27
C GLN A 180 -18.59 -13.78 6.71
N TRP A 181 -17.65 -13.65 5.77
CA TRP A 181 -17.25 -12.36 5.20
C TRP A 181 -18.33 -11.70 4.33
N LEU A 182 -19.24 -12.51 3.77
CA LEU A 182 -20.41 -12.06 3.02
C LEU A 182 -21.64 -11.84 3.91
N MET A 183 -21.51 -11.97 5.24
CA MET A 183 -22.61 -11.79 6.20
C MET A 183 -23.82 -12.72 5.95
N ILE A 184 -23.56 -13.94 5.52
CA ILE A 184 -24.57 -14.99 5.34
C ILE A 184 -24.62 -15.83 6.61
N SER A 185 -25.60 -15.54 7.46
CA SER A 185 -25.82 -16.26 8.71
C SER A 185 -26.69 -17.50 8.52
N LYS A 186 -26.57 -18.45 9.46
CA LYS A 186 -27.42 -19.63 9.54
C LYS A 186 -28.90 -19.22 9.56
N GLY A 187 -29.73 -19.91 8.78
CA GLY A 187 -31.16 -19.60 8.67
C GLY A 187 -31.53 -18.51 7.65
N MET A 188 -30.56 -17.79 7.05
CA MET A 188 -30.84 -16.97 5.87
C MET A 188 -31.15 -17.83 4.64
N SER A 189 -31.78 -17.24 3.62
CA SER A 189 -32.15 -17.91 2.37
C SER A 189 -30.97 -18.59 1.65
N TYR A 190 -29.74 -18.14 1.90
CA TYR A 190 -28.51 -18.63 1.26
C TYR A 190 -27.69 -19.59 2.13
N ASP A 191 -28.22 -20.07 3.26
CA ASP A 191 -27.49 -20.98 4.12
C ASP A 191 -27.24 -22.35 3.46
N ARG A 192 -28.15 -22.83 2.61
CA ARG A 192 -27.86 -24.04 1.80
C ARG A 192 -26.84 -23.74 0.72
N TYR A 193 -25.82 -24.58 0.59
CA TYR A 193 -24.75 -24.40 -0.40
C TYR A 193 -25.30 -24.18 -1.83
N TYR A 194 -26.32 -24.93 -2.24
CA TYR A 194 -26.97 -24.74 -3.54
C TYR A 194 -27.47 -23.29 -3.74
N ASN A 195 -28.17 -22.74 -2.75
CA ASN A 195 -28.65 -21.36 -2.81
C ASN A 195 -27.49 -20.36 -2.75
N PHE A 196 -26.48 -20.61 -1.93
CA PHE A 196 -25.26 -19.78 -1.89
C PHE A 196 -24.58 -19.72 -3.26
N LYS A 197 -24.40 -20.87 -3.91
CA LYS A 197 -23.81 -20.95 -5.25
C LYS A 197 -24.64 -20.18 -6.28
N VAL A 198 -25.90 -20.55 -6.46
CA VAL A 198 -26.76 -20.06 -7.55
C VAL A 198 -27.19 -18.61 -7.37
N LYS A 199 -27.34 -18.14 -6.13
CA LYS A 199 -27.86 -16.78 -5.85
C LYS A 199 -26.79 -15.78 -5.42
N VAL A 200 -25.60 -16.25 -5.01
CA VAL A 200 -24.53 -15.37 -4.50
C VAL A 200 -23.26 -15.50 -5.31
N VAL A 201 -22.67 -16.70 -5.40
CA VAL A 201 -21.36 -16.91 -6.06
C VAL A 201 -21.47 -16.68 -7.56
N GLU A 202 -22.33 -17.43 -8.26
CA GLU A 202 -22.43 -17.37 -9.72
C GLU A 202 -22.86 -16.00 -10.23
N PRO A 203 -23.89 -15.34 -9.67
CA PRO A 203 -24.28 -14.00 -10.12
C PRO A 203 -23.18 -12.95 -9.88
N ALA A 204 -22.48 -13.02 -8.74
CA ALA A 204 -21.40 -12.09 -8.44
C ALA A 204 -20.21 -12.27 -9.39
N LEU A 205 -19.79 -13.51 -9.64
CA LEU A 205 -18.70 -13.79 -10.58
C LEU A 205 -19.07 -13.44 -12.01
N LYS A 206 -20.31 -13.71 -12.43
CA LYS A 206 -20.80 -13.28 -13.75
C LYS A 206 -20.69 -11.76 -13.90
N GLU A 207 -21.18 -11.01 -12.91
CA GLU A 207 -21.09 -9.56 -12.93
C GLU A 207 -19.64 -9.04 -12.90
N ILE A 208 -18.74 -9.69 -12.15
CA ILE A 208 -17.30 -9.38 -12.15
C ILE A 208 -16.72 -9.51 -13.55
N ASN A 209 -16.92 -10.65 -14.22
CA ASN A 209 -16.39 -10.87 -15.56
C ASN A 209 -16.98 -9.92 -16.61
N GLU A 210 -18.23 -9.47 -16.45
CA GLU A 210 -18.92 -8.62 -17.43
C GLU A 210 -18.59 -7.13 -17.29
N LYS A 211 -18.37 -6.65 -16.06
CA LYS A 211 -18.36 -5.20 -15.78
C LYS A 211 -17.11 -4.70 -15.10
N LEU A 212 -16.32 -5.58 -14.50
CA LEU A 212 -15.16 -5.22 -13.72
C LEU A 212 -13.89 -5.63 -14.46
N ASN A 213 -12.78 -4.96 -14.14
CA ASN A 213 -11.47 -5.23 -14.74
C ASN A 213 -10.81 -6.49 -14.14
N MET A 214 -11.53 -7.61 -14.14
CA MET A 214 -11.10 -8.87 -13.54
C MET A 214 -11.79 -10.05 -14.23
N SER A 215 -11.05 -11.12 -14.50
CA SER A 215 -11.63 -12.40 -14.90
C SER A 215 -11.57 -13.41 -13.76
N VAL A 216 -12.69 -14.08 -13.51
CA VAL A 216 -12.81 -15.04 -12.41
C VAL A 216 -13.56 -16.29 -12.84
N SER A 217 -13.00 -17.44 -12.52
CA SER A 217 -13.71 -18.73 -12.53
C SER A 217 -13.50 -19.45 -11.20
N PHE A 218 -14.21 -20.54 -10.95
CA PHE A 218 -14.03 -21.31 -9.71
C PHE A 218 -14.23 -22.81 -9.90
N LYS A 219 -13.62 -23.58 -9.00
CA LYS A 219 -13.76 -25.04 -8.87
C LYS A 219 -14.26 -25.37 -7.47
N GLU A 220 -15.10 -26.41 -7.38
CA GLU A 220 -15.62 -26.90 -6.10
C GLU A 220 -14.73 -28.00 -5.53
N ASN A 221 -14.34 -27.87 -4.26
CA ASN A 221 -13.59 -28.90 -3.55
C ASN A 221 -14.53 -29.69 -2.64
N LYS A 222 -14.79 -30.95 -2.99
CA LYS A 222 -15.73 -31.83 -2.29
C LYS A 222 -15.03 -32.71 -1.26
N VAL A 223 -15.69 -32.92 -0.12
CA VAL A 223 -15.35 -33.92 0.88
C VAL A 223 -16.58 -34.81 1.05
N GLY A 224 -16.51 -36.03 0.51
CA GLY A 224 -17.69 -36.87 0.34
C GLY A 224 -18.73 -36.20 -0.56
N ARG A 225 -19.97 -36.06 -0.07
CA ARG A 225 -21.08 -35.42 -0.80
C ARG A 225 -21.15 -33.90 -0.64
N SER A 226 -20.37 -33.33 0.27
CA SER A 226 -20.46 -31.91 0.63
C SER A 226 -19.33 -31.11 0.01
N VAL A 227 -19.62 -29.90 -0.48
CA VAL A 227 -18.59 -28.95 -0.92
C VAL A 227 -18.03 -28.24 0.31
N LYS A 228 -16.71 -28.36 0.55
CA LYS A 228 -16.06 -27.77 1.74
C LYS A 228 -15.40 -26.42 1.45
N SER A 229 -14.91 -26.22 0.23
CA SER A 229 -14.27 -24.97 -0.20
C SER A 229 -14.45 -24.73 -1.70
N LEU A 230 -14.23 -23.49 -2.12
CA LEU A 230 -14.13 -23.08 -3.52
C LEU A 230 -12.71 -22.60 -3.78
N THR A 231 -12.13 -23.06 -4.88
CA THR A 231 -10.88 -22.51 -5.42
C THR A 231 -11.24 -21.58 -6.56
N PHE A 232 -10.95 -20.29 -6.40
CA PHE A 232 -11.14 -19.27 -7.43
C PHE A 232 -9.85 -19.12 -8.24
N ILE A 233 -10.01 -19.06 -9.55
CA ILE A 233 -8.94 -18.70 -10.48
C ILE A 233 -9.21 -17.25 -10.89
N VAL A 234 -8.32 -16.36 -10.50
CA VAL A 234 -8.47 -14.90 -10.62
C VAL A 234 -7.36 -14.34 -11.48
N GLU A 235 -7.76 -13.65 -12.54
CA GLU A 235 -6.91 -12.78 -13.34
C GLU A 235 -7.33 -11.33 -13.09
N ASP A 236 -6.50 -10.61 -12.34
CA ASP A 236 -6.71 -9.21 -12.02
C ASP A 236 -6.02 -8.34 -13.08
N LEU A 237 -6.84 -7.58 -13.81
CA LEU A 237 -6.37 -6.72 -14.90
C LEU A 237 -6.16 -5.29 -14.42
N GLU A 238 -6.34 -5.01 -13.14
CA GLU A 238 -6.12 -3.69 -12.57
C GLU A 238 -4.68 -3.48 -12.08
N PRO A 239 -4.20 -2.23 -12.10
CA PRO A 239 -2.90 -1.92 -11.52
C PRO A 239 -2.89 -2.22 -10.03
N ARG A 240 -1.76 -2.77 -9.57
CA ARG A 240 -1.45 -3.00 -8.15
C ARG A 240 -0.64 -1.87 -7.54
N GLN A 241 0.26 -1.31 -8.34
CA GLN A 241 0.97 -0.10 -8.01
C GLN A 241 0.29 1.03 -8.76
N TYR A 242 -0.20 1.99 -7.98
CA TYR A 242 -0.73 3.22 -8.52
C TYR A 242 0.36 4.27 -8.37
N ASP A 243 0.71 4.92 -9.47
CA ASP A 243 1.69 6.01 -9.45
C ASP A 243 1.00 7.30 -9.05
N PHE A 244 1.05 7.61 -7.76
CA PHE A 244 0.58 8.88 -7.20
C PHE A 244 1.61 10.00 -7.34
N SER A 245 2.67 9.84 -8.13
CA SER A 245 3.70 10.89 -8.32
C SER A 245 3.11 12.21 -8.81
N LYS A 246 1.95 12.15 -9.50
CA LYS A 246 1.17 13.29 -9.97
C LYS A 246 0.15 13.80 -8.94
N ASP A 247 -0.27 12.97 -8.00
CA ASP A 247 -1.23 13.33 -6.95
C ASP A 247 -0.50 13.94 -5.75
N LYS A 248 -0.33 15.27 -5.80
CA LYS A 248 0.35 16.06 -4.75
C LYS A 248 -0.10 15.68 -3.34
N ILE A 249 -1.41 15.50 -3.15
CA ILE A 249 -2.04 15.15 -1.86
C ILE A 249 -1.55 13.79 -1.35
N ILE A 250 -1.45 12.76 -2.20
CA ILE A 250 -1.07 11.40 -1.80
C ILE A 250 0.46 11.27 -1.65
N LYS A 251 1.23 12.03 -2.44
CA LYS A 251 2.69 12.09 -2.32
C LYS A 251 3.15 12.66 -0.98
N GLU A 252 2.51 13.73 -0.51
CA GLU A 252 2.79 14.31 0.81
C GLU A 252 2.44 13.33 1.94
N GLN A 253 1.35 12.56 1.80
CA GLN A 253 0.94 11.51 2.75
C GLN A 253 1.99 10.42 2.92
N ILE A 254 2.43 9.80 1.82
CA ILE A 254 3.44 8.72 1.85
C ILE A 254 4.69 9.15 2.62
N SER A 255 5.14 10.39 2.41
CA SER A 255 6.32 10.95 3.08
C SER A 255 6.11 11.20 4.58
N MET A 256 4.93 11.65 5.00
CA MET A 256 4.62 11.90 6.42
C MET A 256 4.41 10.62 7.22
N GLU A 257 3.79 9.58 6.64
CA GLU A 257 3.63 8.29 7.31
C GLU A 257 4.97 7.56 7.49
N GLU A 258 5.87 7.63 6.52
CA GLU A 258 7.23 7.08 6.65
C GLU A 258 8.00 7.75 7.81
N VAL A 259 7.87 9.07 7.94
CA VAL A 259 8.48 9.84 9.04
C VAL A 259 7.87 9.50 10.41
N ALA A 260 6.54 9.35 10.48
CA ALA A 260 5.86 9.03 11.73
C ALA A 260 6.17 7.60 12.22
N LEU A 261 6.33 6.65 11.30
CA LEU A 261 6.70 5.27 11.62
C LEU A 261 8.14 5.19 12.15
N ASP A 262 9.07 5.96 11.57
CA ASP A 262 10.45 6.05 12.05
C ASP A 262 10.55 6.63 13.47
N LEU A 263 9.67 7.59 13.83
CA LEU A 263 9.57 8.16 15.18
C LEU A 263 8.98 7.18 16.21
N ALA A 264 7.96 6.42 15.82
CA ALA A 264 7.32 5.44 16.71
C ALA A 264 8.22 4.24 17.04
N ILE A 265 9.16 3.90 16.14
CA ILE A 265 10.15 2.84 16.37
C ILE A 265 11.22 3.30 17.37
N THR A 266 11.55 4.59 17.42
CA THR A 266 12.56 5.10 18.36
C THR A 266 12.11 5.18 19.82
N ASP A 267 10.80 5.24 20.08
CA ASP A 267 10.26 5.34 21.45
C ASP A 267 10.09 3.99 22.17
N ASN A 268 10.16 2.86 21.45
CA ASN A 268 10.00 1.52 22.02
C ASN A 268 11.31 0.84 22.47
N ASP A 269 12.46 1.46 22.22
CA ASP A 269 13.77 1.00 22.70
C ASP A 269 14.26 1.86 23.87
N SER A 270 13.52 1.88 24.98
CA SER A 270 14.07 2.32 26.27
C SER A 270 14.27 1.13 27.19
N VAL A 271 15.54 0.74 27.27
CA VAL A 271 16.15 -0.23 28.19
C VAL A 271 15.69 -0.02 29.63
N VAL A 272 15.32 -1.13 30.25
CA VAL A 272 15.08 -1.31 31.69
C VAL A 272 16.31 -0.87 32.49
N LEU A 273 16.16 0.08 33.40
CA LEU A 273 17.00 0.20 34.59
C LEU A 273 16.12 0.45 35.82
N ASN A 274 16.03 -0.59 36.65
CA ASN A 274 15.56 -0.54 38.04
C ASN A 274 16.61 0.18 38.91
N SER A 275 16.16 1.09 39.77
CA SER A 275 16.54 1.09 41.20
C SER A 275 15.72 2.10 42.00
N ASN A 276 15.27 1.64 43.16
CA ASN A 276 14.43 2.28 44.17
C ASN A 276 15.10 3.53 44.82
N GLU A 277 14.31 4.53 45.23
CA GLU A 277 14.05 4.88 46.64
C GLU A 277 13.29 6.23 46.81
N SER A 278 12.17 6.10 47.52
CA SER A 278 11.48 6.99 48.49
C SER A 278 11.75 8.50 48.66
N LYS A 279 10.60 9.20 48.78
CA LYS A 279 10.21 10.33 49.67
C LYS A 279 10.26 11.78 49.15
N ASN A 280 9.06 12.23 48.76
CA ASN A 280 8.27 13.37 49.26
C ASN A 280 8.83 14.80 49.32
N ASP A 281 7.94 15.69 48.82
CA ASP A 281 7.68 17.08 49.19
C ASP A 281 8.61 18.18 48.63
N GLU A 282 8.30 18.63 47.40
CA GLU A 282 8.21 20.06 47.05
C GLU A 282 7.46 20.23 45.72
N PHE A 283 6.14 20.01 45.80
CA PHE A 283 5.21 20.37 44.73
C PHE A 283 4.98 21.89 44.79
N HIS A 284 5.14 22.55 43.64
CA HIS A 284 4.98 23.99 43.39
C HIS A 284 6.13 24.92 43.82
N LEU A 285 7.24 24.93 43.07
CA LEU A 285 7.82 26.17 42.52
C LEU A 285 8.96 25.99 41.48
N LEU A 286 9.26 24.78 40.99
CA LEU A 286 10.46 24.54 40.15
C LEU A 286 10.20 24.16 38.66
N ASN A 287 9.07 24.57 38.07
CA ASN A 287 8.76 24.24 36.66
C ASN A 287 9.00 25.38 35.65
N ARG A 288 9.69 26.46 36.02
CA ARG A 288 9.99 27.57 35.09
C ARG A 288 11.45 27.72 34.65
N THR A 289 12.40 26.97 35.22
CA THR A 289 13.84 27.17 34.92
C THR A 289 14.59 25.97 34.34
N LYS A 290 13.99 24.76 34.28
CA LYS A 290 14.62 23.58 33.62
C LYS A 290 14.37 23.49 32.11
N ASN A 291 13.51 24.32 31.52
CA ASN A 291 13.12 24.20 30.10
C ASN A 291 14.04 24.95 29.10
N LYS A 292 15.12 25.59 29.58
CA LYS A 292 16.09 26.30 28.72
C LYS A 292 17.38 25.48 28.52
N ARG A 293 17.97 24.98 29.60
CA ARG A 293 19.23 24.21 29.56
C ARG A 293 19.14 22.88 28.79
N SER A 294 18.00 22.19 28.84
CA SER A 294 17.77 20.94 28.09
C SER A 294 17.59 21.18 26.60
N LYS A 295 17.09 22.36 26.21
CA LYS A 295 16.93 22.78 24.82
C LYS A 295 18.28 23.14 24.20
N ASP A 296 19.18 23.74 24.97
CA ASP A 296 20.53 24.12 24.54
C ASP A 296 21.44 22.88 24.36
N LEU A 297 21.33 21.87 25.24
CA LEU A 297 22.02 20.59 25.10
C LEU A 297 21.49 19.75 23.91
N LEU A 298 20.18 19.79 23.64
CA LEU A 298 19.58 19.13 22.48
C LEU A 298 19.97 19.82 21.17
N ASN A 299 20.00 21.16 21.14
CA ASN A 299 20.43 21.93 19.97
C ASN A 299 21.91 21.71 19.64
N ASN A 300 22.79 21.60 20.64
CA ASN A 300 24.20 21.29 20.39
C ASN A 300 24.43 19.84 19.90
N LYS A 301 23.58 18.89 20.30
CA LYS A 301 23.63 17.49 19.81
C LYS A 301 23.00 17.33 18.42
N ILE A 302 22.05 18.19 18.06
CA ILE A 302 21.43 18.27 16.73
C ILE A 302 22.37 18.95 15.73
N ASN A 303 23.08 20.02 16.13
CA ASN A 303 24.02 20.71 15.25
C ASN A 303 25.21 19.82 14.87
N ASN A 304 25.83 19.11 15.81
CA ASN A 304 26.95 18.21 15.50
C ASN A 304 26.58 17.03 14.57
N LYS A 305 25.31 16.58 14.54
CA LYS A 305 24.85 15.55 13.59
C LYS A 305 24.48 16.11 12.20
N LYS A 306 24.23 17.41 12.12
CA LYS A 306 23.89 18.12 10.89
C LYS A 306 25.15 18.41 10.07
N ASP A 307 26.23 18.77 10.75
CA ASP A 307 27.51 19.14 10.13
C ASP A 307 28.23 17.96 9.43
N GLU A 308 28.10 16.72 9.90
CA GLU A 308 28.72 15.54 9.25
C GLU A 308 27.92 14.99 8.05
N LEU A 309 26.61 15.29 7.97
CA LEU A 309 25.74 14.86 6.88
C LEU A 309 25.97 15.67 5.59
N ASP A 310 26.47 16.91 5.75
CA ASP A 310 26.75 17.85 4.67
C ASP A 310 27.99 17.43 3.86
N GLU A 311 29.01 16.81 4.47
CA GLU A 311 30.23 16.40 3.77
C GLU A 311 29.96 15.42 2.61
N ILE A 312 29.18 14.36 2.84
CA ILE A 312 28.89 13.34 1.81
C ILE A 312 28.10 13.95 0.65
N GLN A 313 27.16 14.84 0.95
CA GLN A 313 26.36 15.53 -0.07
C GLN A 313 27.21 16.52 -0.86
N GLU A 314 28.15 17.20 -0.20
CA GLU A 314 29.10 18.12 -0.82
C GLU A 314 30.06 17.37 -1.76
N PHE A 315 30.59 16.21 -1.36
CA PHE A 315 31.41 15.35 -2.22
C PHE A 315 30.67 14.87 -3.47
N LEU A 316 29.41 14.45 -3.34
CA LEU A 316 28.58 14.01 -4.47
C LEU A 316 28.25 15.18 -5.42
N LYS A 317 27.98 16.36 -4.86
CA LYS A 317 27.70 17.59 -5.62
C LYS A 317 28.94 18.05 -6.40
N ASN A 318 30.12 18.03 -5.78
CA ASN A 318 31.39 18.36 -6.42
C ASN A 318 31.75 17.40 -7.56
N ALA A 319 31.43 16.11 -7.41
CA ALA A 319 31.61 15.10 -8.45
C ALA A 319 30.49 15.09 -9.52
N LYS A 320 29.53 16.03 -9.46
CA LYS A 320 28.35 16.12 -10.35
C LYS A 320 27.50 14.84 -10.42
N VAL A 321 27.43 14.09 -9.31
CA VAL A 321 26.67 12.83 -9.22
C VAL A 321 25.32 13.08 -8.57
N LYS A 322 24.24 12.72 -9.27
CA LYS A 322 22.88 12.81 -8.75
C LYS A 322 22.50 11.54 -7.99
N ILE A 323 22.75 11.51 -6.68
CA ILE A 323 22.20 10.50 -5.76
C ILE A 323 21.29 11.22 -4.77
N ALA A 324 20.07 10.71 -4.58
CA ALA A 324 19.12 11.30 -3.64
C ALA A 324 19.59 11.15 -2.19
N VAL A 325 19.37 12.18 -1.37
CA VAL A 325 19.71 12.19 0.07
C VAL A 325 19.06 11.02 0.83
N SER A 326 17.82 10.67 0.47
CA SER A 326 17.13 9.50 1.03
C SER A 326 17.86 8.18 0.74
N THR A 327 18.53 8.08 -0.41
CA THR A 327 19.30 6.90 -0.81
C THR A 327 20.59 6.79 -0.03
N THR A 328 21.33 7.89 0.15
CA THR A 328 22.54 7.91 0.98
C THR A 328 22.21 7.58 2.44
N ASN A 329 21.09 8.10 2.96
CA ASN A 329 20.65 7.83 4.33
C ASN A 329 20.27 6.35 4.53
N ARG A 330 19.55 5.75 3.56
CA ARG A 330 19.23 4.32 3.58
C ARG A 330 20.49 3.46 3.58
N LEU A 331 21.49 3.81 2.76
CA LEU A 331 22.75 3.08 2.70
C LEU A 331 23.57 3.27 3.99
N LYS A 332 23.59 4.47 4.58
CA LYS A 332 24.22 4.76 5.88
C LYS A 332 23.65 3.90 7.00
N LYS A 333 22.32 3.77 7.08
CA LYS A 333 21.65 2.89 8.05
C LYS A 333 22.04 1.41 7.88
N LYS A 334 22.32 0.97 6.64
CA LYS A 334 22.61 -0.43 6.30
C LYS A 334 24.09 -0.83 6.43
N TYR A 335 25.02 0.09 6.12
CA TYR A 335 26.46 -0.21 6.05
C TYR A 335 27.29 0.55 7.09
N GLY A 336 26.72 1.52 7.82
CA GLY A 336 27.48 2.39 8.72
C GLY A 336 28.13 3.57 7.99
N GLU A 337 28.51 4.58 8.76
CA GLU A 337 28.99 5.87 8.25
C GLU A 337 30.34 5.77 7.53
N ASP A 338 31.31 5.08 8.13
CA ASP A 338 32.68 4.98 7.61
C ASP A 338 32.75 4.26 6.26
N LEU A 339 31.93 3.22 6.10
CA LEU A 339 31.84 2.47 4.84
C LEU A 339 31.19 3.31 3.74
N ILE A 340 30.21 4.16 4.07
CA ILE A 340 29.61 5.09 3.09
C ILE A 340 30.62 6.13 2.65
N LYS A 341 31.33 6.77 3.59
CA LYS A 341 32.36 7.77 3.25
C LYS A 341 33.43 7.16 2.33
N SER A 342 33.90 5.96 2.65
CA SER A 342 34.85 5.20 1.82
C SER A 342 34.27 4.85 0.44
N GLY A 343 33.04 4.33 0.39
CA GLY A 343 32.39 3.94 -0.86
C GLY A 343 32.09 5.10 -1.80
N VAL A 344 31.68 6.25 -1.25
CA VAL A 344 31.45 7.48 -2.03
C VAL A 344 32.76 8.05 -2.57
N SER A 345 33.84 8.02 -1.78
CA SER A 345 35.17 8.42 -2.25
C SER A 345 35.64 7.58 -3.45
N ILE A 346 35.48 6.25 -3.37
CA ILE A 346 35.81 5.32 -4.46
C ILE A 346 34.96 5.59 -5.72
N LEU A 347 33.65 5.79 -5.54
CA LEU A 347 32.73 6.13 -6.63
C LEU A 347 33.18 7.41 -7.35
N CYS A 348 33.46 8.47 -6.59
CA CYS A 348 33.86 9.77 -7.12
C CYS A 348 35.22 9.71 -7.83
N ASN A 349 36.18 8.93 -7.32
CA ASN A 349 37.47 8.74 -7.99
C ASN A 349 37.32 7.97 -9.31
N ARG A 350 36.46 6.94 -9.36
CA ARG A 350 36.21 6.17 -10.60
C ARG A 350 35.50 6.99 -11.67
N LEU A 351 34.62 7.91 -11.28
CA LEU A 351 33.95 8.85 -12.18
C LEU A 351 34.90 9.82 -12.90
N LYS A 352 36.09 10.07 -12.34
CA LYS A 352 37.15 10.84 -13.03
C LYS A 352 37.78 10.06 -14.18
N GLN A 353 37.67 8.73 -14.18
CA GLN A 353 38.29 7.85 -15.17
C GLN A 353 37.30 7.36 -16.22
N GLU A 354 36.06 7.03 -15.82
CA GLU A 354 35.05 6.43 -16.70
C GLU A 354 33.63 6.93 -16.38
N LYS A 355 32.76 6.93 -17.39
CA LYS A 355 31.35 7.31 -17.25
C LYS A 355 30.55 6.18 -16.60
N ILE A 356 29.96 6.45 -15.44
CA ILE A 356 29.09 5.50 -14.73
C ILE A 356 27.62 5.82 -15.03
N THR A 357 26.90 4.86 -15.63
CA THR A 357 25.48 5.01 -16.02
C THR A 357 24.50 4.76 -14.87
N ALA A 358 24.91 4.00 -13.84
CA ALA A 358 24.06 3.66 -12.69
C ALA A 358 24.80 3.88 -11.34
N PRO A 359 24.95 5.14 -10.89
CA PRO A 359 25.77 5.47 -9.71
C PRO A 359 25.33 4.79 -8.41
N VAL A 360 24.02 4.66 -8.18
CA VAL A 360 23.47 4.00 -6.98
C VAL A 360 23.79 2.51 -6.97
N LYS A 361 23.59 1.81 -8.10
CA LYS A 361 23.90 0.38 -8.23
C LYS A 361 25.39 0.10 -8.09
N TYR A 362 26.21 1.00 -8.63
CA TYR A 362 27.66 0.92 -8.51
C TYR A 362 28.11 1.11 -7.05
N LEU A 363 27.58 2.14 -6.38
CA LEU A 363 27.84 2.40 -4.96
C LEU A 363 27.43 1.23 -4.07
N THR A 364 26.26 0.62 -4.30
CA THR A 364 25.85 -0.57 -3.55
C THR A 364 26.82 -1.74 -3.72
N GLY A 365 27.36 -1.94 -4.92
CA GLY A 365 28.36 -2.98 -5.17
C GLY A 365 29.69 -2.72 -4.44
N ILE A 366 30.16 -1.47 -4.40
CA ILE A 366 31.34 -1.08 -3.61
C ILE A 366 31.12 -1.42 -2.14
N LEU A 367 29.97 -1.02 -1.58
CA LEU A 367 29.65 -1.22 -0.16
C LEU A 367 29.53 -2.70 0.21
N GLU A 368 28.97 -3.52 -0.67
CA GLU A 368 28.89 -4.98 -0.46
C GLU A 368 30.28 -5.64 -0.47
N ASN A 369 31.19 -5.17 -1.33
CA ASN A 369 32.56 -5.67 -1.37
C ASN A 369 33.37 -5.23 -0.15
N LEU A 370 33.30 -3.95 0.24
CA LEU A 370 33.98 -3.43 1.43
C LEU A 370 33.50 -4.13 2.71
N LYS A 371 32.20 -4.46 2.79
CA LYS A 371 31.63 -5.20 3.91
C LYS A 371 32.14 -6.66 3.97
N LYS A 372 32.39 -7.28 2.82
CA LYS A 372 32.89 -8.67 2.74
C LYS A 372 34.40 -8.76 3.00
N ASN A 373 35.17 -7.77 2.55
CA ASN A 373 36.63 -7.73 2.65
C ASN A 373 37.13 -6.40 3.25
N PRO A 374 37.17 -6.25 4.58
CA PRO A 374 37.52 -4.99 5.25
C PRO A 374 38.97 -4.52 5.02
N ASN A 375 39.89 -5.46 4.73
CA ASN A 375 41.32 -5.19 4.58
C ASN A 375 41.77 -4.95 3.13
N ASP A 376 40.83 -4.99 2.16
CA ASP A 376 41.16 -4.75 0.75
C ASP A 376 41.09 -3.24 0.48
N SER A 377 42.10 -2.50 0.97
CA SER A 377 42.24 -1.08 0.66
C SER A 377 42.57 -0.97 -0.83
N TYR A 378 41.57 -0.64 -1.66
CA TYR A 378 41.75 -0.38 -3.09
C TYR A 378 42.48 0.95 -3.31
N ASN A 379 43.76 1.00 -2.93
CA ASN A 379 44.77 1.87 -3.52
C ASN A 379 45.63 0.99 -4.43
N LYS A 380 45.07 0.59 -5.57
CA LYS A 380 45.87 0.13 -6.71
C LYS A 380 45.54 1.05 -7.87
N GLU A 381 46.42 2.01 -8.12
CA GLU A 381 46.64 2.47 -9.49
C GLU A 381 46.96 1.22 -10.31
N SER A 382 46.02 0.77 -11.13
CA SER A 382 46.31 -0.28 -12.10
C SER A 382 45.56 0.02 -13.38
N ASN A 383 46.26 0.69 -14.29
CA ASN A 383 46.14 0.46 -15.72
C ASN A 383 46.16 -1.07 -15.94
N ASN A 384 44.99 -1.68 -16.09
CA ASN A 384 44.83 -2.94 -16.82
C ASN A 384 43.34 -3.26 -17.00
N THR A 385 42.89 -3.09 -18.23
CA THR A 385 41.66 -3.67 -18.77
C THR A 385 41.63 -5.16 -18.46
N LYS A 386 40.80 -5.60 -17.51
CA LYS A 386 40.49 -7.03 -17.36
C LYS A 386 39.75 -7.49 -18.61
N LYS A 387 40.47 -8.19 -19.49
CA LYS A 387 39.94 -8.88 -20.67
C LYS A 387 38.84 -9.84 -20.20
N LEU A 388 37.63 -9.69 -20.71
CA LEU A 388 36.50 -10.56 -20.39
C LEU A 388 36.83 -12.01 -20.81
N MET A 389 36.57 -12.98 -19.93
CA MET A 389 36.81 -14.42 -20.11
C MET A 389 35.98 -15.07 -21.24
N PHE A 390 35.27 -14.28 -22.05
CA PHE A 390 34.39 -14.76 -23.12
C PHE A 390 35.10 -14.89 -24.48
N ASN A 391 36.31 -14.33 -24.62
CA ASN A 391 37.08 -14.36 -25.88
C ASN A 391 38.15 -15.46 -25.92
N ASN A 392 38.03 -16.52 -25.10
CA ASN A 392 39.02 -17.60 -25.00
C ASN A 392 38.59 -18.91 -25.70
N PHE A 393 37.64 -18.86 -26.62
CA PHE A 393 37.30 -20.01 -27.45
C PHE A 393 37.75 -19.74 -28.88
N GLU A 394 38.59 -20.62 -29.41
CA GLU A 394 38.80 -20.68 -30.86
C GLU A 394 37.46 -21.06 -31.51
N PRO A 395 37.07 -20.38 -32.61
CA PRO A 395 35.91 -20.78 -33.39
C PRO A 395 36.07 -22.26 -33.77
N ARG A 396 35.02 -23.06 -33.61
CA ARG A 396 35.03 -24.43 -34.12
C ARG A 396 35.25 -24.35 -35.63
N GLU A 397 36.36 -24.89 -36.10
CA GLU A 397 36.57 -25.13 -37.52
C GLU A 397 35.62 -26.28 -37.94
N TYR A 398 34.77 -25.99 -38.90
CA TYR A 398 33.91 -26.98 -39.52
C TYR A 398 34.50 -27.31 -40.88
N ASP A 399 34.67 -28.60 -41.17
CA ASP A 399 34.83 -29.06 -42.54
C ASP A 399 33.45 -28.97 -43.21
N TYR A 400 33.24 -27.88 -43.94
CA TYR A 400 31.98 -27.59 -44.59
C TYR A 400 31.64 -28.62 -45.67
N ASP A 401 32.65 -29.22 -46.32
CA ASP A 401 32.45 -30.22 -47.36
C ASP A 401 31.97 -31.55 -46.76
N GLU A 402 32.51 -31.96 -45.61
CA GLU A 402 32.04 -33.13 -44.87
C GLU A 402 30.61 -32.93 -44.33
N LEU A 403 30.33 -31.73 -43.82
CA LEU A 403 29.01 -31.39 -43.28
C LEU A 403 27.94 -31.36 -44.39
N GLU A 404 28.29 -30.83 -45.56
CA GLU A 404 27.43 -30.78 -46.74
C GLU A 404 27.13 -32.18 -47.28
N LYS A 405 28.14 -33.06 -47.39
CA LYS A 405 27.95 -34.46 -47.79
C LYS A 405 27.02 -35.22 -46.85
N LYS A 406 27.16 -35.01 -45.54
CA LYS A 406 26.27 -35.60 -44.52
C LYS A 406 24.85 -35.06 -44.59
N LEU A 407 24.67 -33.76 -44.84
CA LEU A 407 23.36 -33.13 -44.95
C LEU A 407 22.62 -33.54 -46.22
N LEU A 408 23.33 -33.71 -47.33
CA LEU A 408 22.78 -34.13 -48.63
C LEU A 408 22.65 -35.66 -48.76
N GLY A 409 23.11 -36.42 -47.76
CA GLY A 409 22.99 -37.88 -47.70
C GLY A 409 23.87 -38.60 -48.71
N TRP A 410 25.01 -38.02 -49.09
CA TRP A 410 25.95 -38.59 -50.06
C TRP A 410 26.87 -39.67 -49.46
N ASP A 411 26.81 -39.87 -48.14
CA ASP A 411 27.52 -40.95 -47.43
C ASP A 411 26.65 -42.21 -47.22
N LYS A 412 25.81 -42.57 -48.20
CA LYS A 412 25.06 -43.85 -48.23
C LYS A 412 25.35 -44.68 -49.46
#